data_AF-A0A2N2MS39-F1
#
_entry.id   AF-A0A2N2MS39-F1
#
_cell.length_a   1.000
_cell.length_b   1.000
_cell.length_c   1.000
_cell.angle_alpha   90.00
_cell.angle_beta   90.00
_cell.angle_gamma   90.00
#
_symmetry.space_group_name_H-M   'P 1'
#
loop_
_entity.id
_entity.type
_entity.pdbx_description
1 polymer ?
#
loop_
_entity_poly.entity_id
_entity_poly.type
_entity_poly.pdbx_seq_one_letter_code
_entity_poly.pdbx_strand_id
1 'polypeptide(L)'
;MDNEKLTPPSENFSEWYNQLIQRAELADNAPVRGCMVVRPYGWALWENIQGALDKRFKDTGHVNAAFPLLIPMSFLQKEKEHVKGFSPELAVVTHGGGQELEEPLVV
;
A
#
# COMPACT_ATOMS: atom_id res chain seq x y z
N MET A 1 -8.55 20.23 22.10
CA MET A 1 -8.54 19.98 20.65
C MET A 1 -8.40 21.34 19.99
N ASP A 2 -7.37 21.53 19.16
CA ASP A 2 -7.19 22.80 18.45
C ASP A 2 -8.41 23.12 17.60
N ASN A 3 -8.98 24.29 17.83
CA ASN A 3 -10.19 24.79 17.17
C ASN A 3 -9.88 25.55 15.86
N GLU A 4 -8.69 25.34 15.29
CA GLU A 4 -8.34 25.93 14.00
C GLU A 4 -9.22 25.36 12.90
N LYS A 5 -9.65 26.21 11.98
CA LYS A 5 -10.37 25.76 10.77
C LYS A 5 -9.38 25.10 9.80
N LEU A 6 -9.84 24.09 9.07
CA LEU A 6 -9.09 23.51 7.95
C LEU A 6 -8.91 24.56 6.83
N THR A 7 -7.81 24.45 6.09
CA THR A 7 -7.61 25.21 4.85
C THR A 7 -8.76 24.93 3.87
N PRO A 8 -9.34 25.95 3.20
CA PRO A 8 -10.36 25.70 2.19
C PRO A 8 -9.80 24.86 1.02
N PRO A 9 -10.49 23.80 0.58
CA PRO A 9 -9.99 22.93 -0.49
C PRO A 9 -9.84 23.66 -1.84
N SER A 10 -10.62 24.73 -2.05
CA SER A 10 -10.53 25.59 -3.24
C SER A 10 -9.27 26.47 -3.28
N GLU A 11 -8.64 26.70 -2.12
CA GLU A 11 -7.45 27.54 -1.99
C GLU A 11 -6.18 26.68 -2.05
N ASN A 12 -6.14 25.61 -1.25
CA ASN A 12 -5.04 24.66 -1.26
C ASN A 12 -5.53 23.27 -0.88
N PHE A 13 -5.83 22.46 -1.90
CA PHE A 13 -6.35 21.11 -1.73
C PHE A 13 -5.34 20.17 -1.06
N SER A 14 -4.06 20.28 -1.40
CA SER A 14 -3.01 19.41 -0.84
C SER A 14 -2.88 19.60 0.67
N GLU A 15 -2.88 20.85 1.13
CA GLU A 15 -2.82 21.17 2.56
C GLU A 15 -4.09 20.72 3.28
N TRP A 16 -5.26 21.03 2.70
CA TRP A 16 -6.55 20.57 3.24
C TRP A 16 -6.59 19.05 3.43
N TYR A 17 -6.13 18.29 2.44
CA TYR A 17 -6.13 16.82 2.46
C TYR A 17 -5.23 16.27 3.57
N ASN A 18 -4.01 16.80 3.69
CA ASN A 18 -3.06 16.39 4.72
C ASN A 18 -3.59 16.73 6.13
N GLN A 19 -4.12 17.94 6.31
CA GLN A 19 -4.72 18.35 7.58
C GLN A 19 -5.94 17.48 7.94
N LEU A 20 -6.78 17.15 6.96
CA LEU A 20 -7.94 16.29 7.17
C LEU A 20 -7.52 14.91 7.65
N ILE A 21 -6.57 14.26 6.96
CA ILE A 21 -6.07 12.93 7.34
C ILE A 21 -5.53 12.92 8.77
N GLN A 22 -4.70 13.92 9.10
CA GLN A 22 -4.07 14.02 10.41
C GLN A 22 -5.09 14.31 11.51
N ARG A 23 -5.96 15.31 11.31
CA ARG A 23 -6.94 15.74 12.32
C ARG A 23 -8.09 14.76 12.51
N ALA A 24 -8.47 14.04 11.46
CA ALA A 24 -9.45 12.96 11.56
C ALA A 24 -8.82 11.64 12.05
N GLU A 25 -7.52 11.61 12.35
CA GLU A 25 -6.85 10.43 12.86
C GLU A 25 -6.97 9.21 11.93
N LEU A 26 -6.86 9.44 10.61
CA LEU A 26 -6.98 8.39 9.60
C LEU A 26 -5.65 7.66 9.38
N ALA A 27 -4.54 8.39 9.30
CA ALA A 27 -3.20 7.82 9.12
C ALA A 27 -2.12 8.80 9.62
N ASP A 28 -0.99 8.24 10.03
CA ASP A 28 0.22 8.97 10.45
C ASP A 28 1.39 8.67 9.50
N ASN A 29 2.38 9.57 9.47
CA ASN A 29 3.59 9.33 8.68
C ASN A 29 4.45 8.23 9.32
N ALA A 30 4.93 7.28 8.50
CA ALA A 30 5.89 6.27 8.94
C ALA A 30 7.33 6.80 8.81
N PRO A 31 8.31 6.21 9.53
CA PRO A 31 9.72 6.61 9.40
C PRO A 31 10.32 6.28 8.03
N VAL A 32 9.69 5.40 7.26
CA VAL A 32 10.11 5.06 5.89
C VAL A 32 9.44 6.00 4.90
N ARG A 33 10.24 6.60 4.02
CA ARG A 33 9.76 7.55 3.01
C ARG A 33 8.66 6.91 2.14
N GLY A 34 7.54 7.61 2.02
CA GLY A 34 6.39 7.16 1.22
C GLY A 34 5.49 6.14 1.92
N CYS A 35 5.81 5.75 3.17
CA CYS A 35 4.97 4.85 3.96
C CYS A 35 4.14 5.62 4.99
N MET A 36 3.02 5.03 5.39
CA MET A 36 2.13 5.57 6.42
C MET A 36 1.70 4.46 7.39
N VAL A 37 1.37 4.85 8.62
CA VAL A 37 0.68 4.01 9.59
C VAL A 37 -0.80 4.33 9.50
N VAL A 38 -1.62 3.41 9.02
CA VAL A 38 -3.08 3.61 8.98
C VAL A 38 -3.63 3.41 10.39
N ARG A 39 -4.30 4.43 10.93
CA ARG A 39 -4.86 4.43 12.29
C ARG A 39 -6.20 3.68 12.31
N PRO A 40 -6.73 3.31 13.51
CA PRO A 40 -7.94 2.50 13.61
C PRO A 40 -9.14 3.05 12.83
N TYR A 41 -9.34 4.38 12.80
CA TYR A 41 -10.45 4.96 12.05
C TYR A 41 -10.27 4.81 10.54
N GLY A 42 -9.06 5.04 10.02
CA GLY A 42 -8.74 4.80 8.60
C GLY A 42 -8.83 3.32 8.23
N TRP A 43 -8.38 2.43 9.12
CA TRP A 43 -8.43 0.99 8.89
C TRP A 43 -9.86 0.45 8.86
N ALA A 44 -10.74 0.94 9.73
CA ALA A 44 -12.15 0.56 9.73
C ALA A 44 -12.85 0.89 8.39
N LEU A 45 -12.48 2.00 7.73
CA LEU A 45 -12.98 2.32 6.39
C LEU A 45 -12.52 1.28 5.37
N TRP A 46 -11.26 0.85 5.45
CA TRP A 46 -10.72 -0.19 4.59
C TRP A 46 -11.38 -1.55 4.82
N GLU A 47 -11.60 -1.95 6.07
CA GLU A 47 -12.30 -3.20 6.42
C GLU A 47 -13.72 -3.23 5.84
N ASN A 48 -14.43 -2.10 5.87
CA ASN A 48 -15.76 -1.99 5.26
C ASN A 48 -15.71 -2.17 3.73
N ILE A 49 -14.72 -1.57 3.06
CA ILE A 49 -14.51 -1.72 1.62
C ILE A 49 -14.20 -3.17 1.27
N GLN A 50 -13.24 -3.78 1.98
CA GLN A 50 -12.85 -5.17 1.79
C GLN A 50 -14.03 -6.11 1.99
N GLY A 51 -14.78 -5.97 3.08
CA GLY A 51 -15.94 -6.82 3.37
C GLY A 51 -17.03 -6.72 2.31
N ALA A 52 -17.29 -5.52 1.79
CA ALA A 52 -18.27 -5.31 0.74
C ALA A 52 -17.84 -5.95 -0.59
N LEU A 53 -16.55 -5.88 -0.95
CA LEU A 53 -16.01 -6.47 -2.17
C LEU A 53 -15.89 -8.00 -2.07
N ASP A 54 -15.36 -8.50 -0.96
CA ASP A 54 -15.22 -9.94 -0.68
C ASP A 54 -16.56 -10.67 -0.81
N LYS A 55 -17.64 -10.09 -0.28
CA LYS A 55 -19.00 -10.62 -0.47
C LYS A 55 -19.35 -10.76 -1.95
N ARG A 56 -19.15 -9.71 -2.75
CA ARG A 56 -19.48 -9.71 -4.19
C ARG A 56 -18.64 -10.70 -5.00
N PHE A 57 -17.37 -10.86 -4.63
CA PHE A 57 -16.50 -11.85 -5.25
C PHE A 57 -16.97 -13.28 -4.96
N LYS A 58 -17.37 -13.56 -3.72
CA LYS A 58 -17.93 -14.86 -3.32
C LYS A 58 -19.27 -15.15 -3.98
N ASP A 59 -20.13 -14.14 -4.13
CA ASP A 59 -21.42 -14.27 -4.83
C ASP A 59 -21.25 -14.69 -6.31
N THR A 60 -20.06 -14.48 -6.89
CA THR A 60 -19.70 -14.85 -8.26
C THR A 60 -18.78 -16.08 -8.35
N GLY A 61 -18.58 -16.80 -7.23
CA GLY A 61 -17.83 -18.06 -7.20
C GLY A 61 -16.32 -17.92 -7.04
N HIS A 62 -15.80 -16.71 -6.79
CA HIS A 62 -14.37 -16.52 -6.53
C HIS A 62 -13.99 -17.03 -5.15
N VAL A 63 -12.74 -17.49 -5.02
CA VAL A 63 -12.17 -18.00 -3.77
C VAL A 63 -10.87 -17.25 -3.49
N ASN A 64 -10.73 -16.77 -2.26
CA ASN A 64 -9.52 -16.07 -1.84
C ASN A 64 -8.33 -17.02 -1.74
N ALA A 65 -7.16 -16.55 -2.14
CA ALA A 65 -5.88 -17.21 -1.96
C ALA A 65 -4.83 -16.16 -1.59
N ALA A 66 -3.79 -16.58 -0.87
CA ALA A 66 -2.65 -15.74 -0.54
C ALA A 66 -1.40 -16.33 -1.19
N PHE A 67 -0.78 -15.53 -2.07
CA PHE A 67 0.49 -15.88 -2.71
C PHE A 67 1.66 -15.27 -1.94
N PRO A 68 2.88 -15.79 -2.09
CA PRO A 68 4.06 -15.22 -1.45
C PRO A 68 4.28 -13.75 -1.83
N LEU A 69 4.64 -12.93 -0.85
CA LEU A 69 5.00 -11.52 -1.07
C LEU A 69 6.31 -11.37 -1.83
N LEU A 70 7.31 -12.20 -1.49
CA LEU A 70 8.63 -12.18 -2.10
C LEU A 70 8.63 -13.10 -3.33
N ILE A 71 8.85 -12.51 -4.50
CA ILE A 71 8.83 -13.21 -5.79
C ILE A 71 10.28 -13.35 -6.30
N PRO A 72 10.70 -14.51 -6.83
CA PRO A 72 12.01 -14.65 -7.45
C PRO A 72 12.17 -13.72 -8.66
N MET A 73 13.30 -13.01 -8.76
CA MET A 73 13.55 -12.10 -9.88
C MET A 73 13.42 -12.80 -11.25
N SER A 74 13.78 -14.08 -11.35
CA SER A 74 13.64 -14.86 -12.58
C SER A 74 12.19 -15.00 -13.06
N PHE A 75 11.19 -14.92 -12.17
CA PHE A 75 9.78 -15.03 -12.53
C PHE A 75 9.29 -13.76 -13.24
N LEU A 76 9.69 -12.58 -12.75
CA LEU A 76 9.41 -11.33 -13.45
C LEU A 76 10.09 -11.30 -14.82
N GLN A 77 11.35 -11.72 -14.91
CA GLN A 77 12.10 -11.71 -16.17
C GLN A 77 11.49 -12.60 -17.28
N LYS A 78 10.63 -13.56 -16.94
CA LYS A 78 9.90 -14.37 -17.93
C LYS A 78 8.83 -13.55 -18.66
N GLU A 79 8.28 -12.51 -18.04
CA GLU A 79 7.25 -11.62 -18.62
C GLU A 79 7.84 -10.25 -19.03
N LYS A 80 8.89 -10.26 -19.87
CA LYS A 80 9.65 -9.05 -20.25
C LYS A 80 8.81 -7.90 -20.79
N GLU A 81 7.68 -8.19 -21.45
CA GLU A 81 6.77 -7.15 -21.97
C GLU A 81 5.98 -6.46 -20.85
N HIS A 82 5.62 -7.17 -19.78
CA HIS A 82 4.92 -6.60 -18.62
C HIS A 82 5.91 -5.89 -17.68
N VAL A 83 7.12 -6.42 -17.53
CA VAL A 83 8.15 -5.87 -16.63
C VAL A 83 8.68 -4.49 -17.06
N LYS A 84 8.65 -4.14 -18.34
CA LYS A 84 9.11 -2.82 -18.82
C LYS A 84 8.38 -1.65 -18.13
N GLY A 85 7.14 -1.85 -17.66
CA GLY A 85 6.39 -0.85 -16.90
C GLY A 85 6.71 -0.82 -15.39
N PHE A 86 7.10 -1.95 -14.79
CA PHE A 86 7.26 -2.09 -13.33
C PHE A 86 8.71 -2.06 -12.85
N SER A 87 9.67 -2.33 -13.75
CA SER A 87 11.10 -2.40 -13.41
C SER A 87 11.68 -1.21 -12.61
N PRO A 88 11.24 0.05 -12.81
CA PRO A 88 11.78 1.18 -12.05
C PRO A 88 11.30 1.28 -10.59
N GLU A 89 10.27 0.54 -10.19
CA GLU A 89 9.56 0.76 -8.92
C GLU A 89 9.72 -0.39 -7.90
N LEU A 90 10.44 -1.46 -8.26
CA LEU A 90 10.59 -2.66 -7.43
C LEU A 90 11.54 -2.44 -6.25
N ALA A 91 11.15 -2.92 -5.06
CA ALA A 91 12.07 -3.09 -3.96
C ALA A 91 12.74 -4.47 -4.08
N VAL A 92 14.08 -4.49 -4.14
CA VAL A 92 14.86 -5.72 -4.32
C VAL A 92 15.50 -6.13 -3.00
N VAL A 93 15.16 -7.33 -2.53
CA VAL A 93 15.77 -7.97 -1.37
C VAL A 93 16.95 -8.82 -1.85
N THR A 94 18.16 -8.40 -1.47
CA THR A 94 19.41 -9.10 -1.82
C THR A 94 20.04 -9.85 -0.65
N HIS A 95 19.62 -9.57 0.58
CA HIS A 95 20.16 -10.17 1.79
C HIS A 95 19.05 -10.78 2.65
N GLY A 96 19.26 -12.00 3.13
CA GLY A 96 18.36 -12.72 4.03
C GLY A 96 19.13 -13.51 5.07
N GLY A 97 18.73 -13.43 6.34
CA GLY A 97 19.41 -14.15 7.43
C GLY A 97 20.87 -13.77 7.64
N GLY A 98 21.30 -12.59 7.16
CA GLY A 98 22.68 -12.11 7.25
C GLY A 98 23.61 -12.56 6.11
N GLN A 99 23.11 -13.24 5.09
CA GLN A 99 23.87 -13.67 3.91
C GLN A 99 23.27 -13.09 2.64
N GLU A 100 24.10 -12.95 1.60
CA GLU A 100 23.64 -12.60 0.26
C GLU A 100 22.85 -13.78 -0.34
N LEU A 101 21.71 -13.48 -0.95
CA LEU A 101 20.84 -14.49 -1.56
C LEU A 101 21.42 -14.94 -2.90
N GLU A 102 21.33 -16.25 -3.20
CA GLU A 102 21.73 -16.81 -4.50
C GLU A 102 20.89 -16.21 -5.65
N GLU A 103 19.61 -15.94 -5.39
CA GLU A 103 18.71 -15.23 -6.29
C GLU A 103 18.03 -14.07 -5.53
N PRO A 104 18.09 -12.83 -6.05
CA PRO A 104 17.35 -11.71 -5.48
C PRO A 104 15.83 -11.93 -5.52
N LEU A 105 15.17 -11.48 -4.47
CA LEU A 105 13.70 -11.48 -4.37
C LEU A 105 13.18 -10.06 -4.56
N VAL A 106 11.95 -9.93 -5.07
CA VAL A 106 11.31 -8.63 -5.34
C VAL A 106 9.94 -8.54 -4.71
N VAL A 107 9.55 -7.32 -4.36
CA VAL A 107 8.22 -6.90 -3.90
C VAL A 107 7.84 -5.57 -4.56
#